data_AF-A0A967JY75-F1
#
_entry.id   AF-A0A967JY75-F1
#
_cell.length_a   1.000
_cell.length_b   1.000
_cell.length_c   1.000
_cell.angle_alpha   90.00
_cell.angle_beta   90.00
_cell.angle_gamma   90.00
#
_symmetry.space_group_name_H-M   'P 1'
#
loop_
_entity.id
_entity.type
_entity.pdbx_description
1 polymer ?
#
loop_
_entity_poly.entity_id
_entity_poly.type
_entity_poly.pdbx_seq_one_letter_code
_entity_poly.pdbx_strand_id
1 'polypeptide(L)'
;GGKGGKDRYTLLSERALGAVRAYRRHEHSDEWLFPGPRPDHHISTRSAQKIIARAKSAAGIEKRVTVHTLRHSFATHLLEAGTDIRYIQ
;
A
#
# COMPACT_ATOMS: atom_id res chain seq x y z
N GLY A 1 -12.06 -7.57 4.75
CA GLY A 1 -11.62 -8.79 5.48
C GLY A 1 -10.79 -9.67 4.58
N GLY A 2 -9.76 -10.33 5.13
CA GLY A 2 -8.94 -11.29 4.37
C GLY A 2 -9.73 -12.53 3.92
N LYS A 3 -9.11 -13.40 3.11
CA LYS A 3 -9.68 -14.69 2.69
C LYS A 3 -10.17 -15.45 3.93
N GLY A 4 -11.46 -15.79 3.97
CA GLY A 4 -12.11 -16.46 5.11
C GLY A 4 -12.68 -15.53 6.18
N GLY A 5 -12.83 -14.22 5.90
CA GLY A 5 -13.45 -13.25 6.82
C GLY A 5 -12.59 -12.93 8.04
N LYS A 6 -11.32 -13.34 8.03
CA LYS A 6 -10.38 -13.09 9.13
C LYS A 6 -9.64 -11.79 8.89
N ASP A 7 -9.68 -10.92 9.89
CA ASP A 7 -8.87 -9.72 9.92
C ASP A 7 -7.44 -10.07 10.30
N ARG A 8 -6.51 -9.26 9.79
CA ARG A 8 -5.08 -9.45 9.98
C ARG A 8 -4.46 -8.10 10.27
N TYR A 9 -3.69 -8.02 11.34
CA TYR A 9 -2.82 -6.88 11.57
C TYR A 9 -1.61 -6.97 10.66
N THR A 10 -1.13 -5.82 10.21
CA THR A 10 0.11 -5.72 9.43
C THR A 10 0.91 -4.53 9.94
N LEU A 11 2.20 -4.51 9.60
CA LEU A 11 3.09 -3.44 10.01
C LEU A 11 2.82 -2.19 9.17
N LEU A 12 2.77 -1.05 9.84
CA LEU A 12 2.71 0.27 9.22
C LEU A 12 3.87 1.09 9.77
N SER A 13 4.81 1.46 8.92
CA SER A 13 5.95 2.29 9.35
C SER A 13 5.50 3.71 9.70
N GLU A 14 6.22 4.38 10.60
CA GLU A 14 5.95 5.77 10.98
C GLU A 14 5.89 6.70 9.76
N ARG A 15 6.76 6.47 8.77
CA ARG A 15 6.76 7.23 7.52
C ARG A 15 5.48 7.01 6.71
N ALA A 16 5.00 5.77 6.60
CA ALA A 16 3.76 5.45 5.91
C ALA A 16 2.54 6.02 6.65
N LEU A 17 2.52 5.91 7.99
CA LEU A 17 1.48 6.49 8.84
C LEU A 17 1.42 8.02 8.68
N GLY A 18 2.57 8.69 8.66
CA GLY A 18 2.67 10.13 8.41
C GLY A 18 2.07 10.52 7.05
N ALA A 19 2.38 9.77 6.00
CA ALA A 19 1.82 10.00 4.66
C ALA A 19 0.30 9.79 4.62
N VAL A 20 -0.22 8.72 5.25
CA VAL A 20 -1.66 8.46 5.32
C VAL A 20 -2.39 9.56 6.08
N ARG A 21 -1.85 10.01 7.21
CA ARG A 21 -2.41 11.14 7.97
C ARG A 21 -2.43 12.42 7.15
N ALA A 22 -1.36 12.70 6.40
CA ALA A 22 -1.30 13.88 5.52
C ALA A 22 -2.33 13.81 4.39
N TYR A 23 -2.51 12.63 3.80
CA TYR A 23 -3.53 12.37 2.79
C TYR A 23 -4.95 12.58 3.35
N ARG A 24 -5.25 12.00 4.52
CA ARG A 24 -6.55 12.11 5.20
C ARG A 24 -6.98 13.54 5.55
N ARG A 25 -6.04 14.48 5.67
CA ARG A 25 -6.39 15.90 5.88
C ARG A 25 -7.04 16.56 4.65
N HIS A 26 -6.83 16.00 3.47
CA HIS A 26 -7.35 16.51 2.20
C HIS A 26 -8.47 15.64 1.63
N GLU A 27 -8.53 14.37 2.04
CA GLU A 27 -9.54 13.41 1.60
C GLU A 27 -10.51 13.06 2.75
N HIS A 28 -11.77 13.48 2.59
CA HIS A 28 -12.81 13.38 3.62
C HIS A 28 -13.80 12.22 3.40
N SER A 29 -13.41 11.16 2.70
CA SER A 29 -14.27 9.98 2.54
C SER A 29 -14.34 9.17 3.84
N ASP A 30 -15.51 9.09 4.47
CA ASP A 30 -15.67 8.32 5.71
C ASP A 30 -15.62 6.80 5.49
N GLU A 31 -15.98 6.33 4.30
CA GLU A 31 -16.09 4.90 3.99
C GLU A 31 -14.77 4.28 3.52
N TRP A 32 -14.04 4.95 2.62
CA TRP A 32 -12.85 4.39 1.99
C TRP A 32 -11.60 5.22 2.32
N LEU A 33 -10.52 4.54 2.72
CA LEU A 33 -9.24 5.21 2.95
C LEU A 33 -8.67 5.81 1.66
N PHE A 34 -8.97 5.21 0.50
CA PHE A 34 -8.59 5.70 -0.83
C PHE A 34 -9.80 5.59 -1.76
N PRO A 35 -10.64 6.63 -1.83
CA PRO A 35 -11.82 6.62 -2.70
C PRO A 35 -11.43 6.58 -4.18
N GLY A 36 -12.30 5.98 -4.96
CA GLY A 36 -12.24 5.94 -6.41
C GLY A 36 -12.98 7.12 -7.03
N PRO A 37 -13.00 7.22 -8.36
CA PRO A 37 -13.70 8.30 -9.06
C PRO A 37 -15.24 8.21 -8.97
N ARG A 38 -15.78 7.11 -8.45
CA ARG A 38 -17.22 6.96 -8.16
C ARG A 38 -17.41 7.10 -6.64
N PRO A 39 -18.44 7.83 -6.18
CA PRO A 39 -18.66 8.12 -4.75
C PRO A 39 -18.62 6.89 -3.85
N ASP A 40 -19.19 5.77 -4.30
CA ASP A 40 -19.36 4.57 -3.46
C ASP A 40 -18.34 3.46 -3.76
N HIS A 41 -17.19 3.81 -4.35
CA HIS A 41 -16.19 2.82 -4.73
C HIS A 41 -14.81 3.25 -4.24
N HIS A 42 -14.00 2.28 -3.79
CA HIS A 42 -12.57 2.50 -3.59
C HIS A 42 -11.81 2.54 -4.93
N ILE A 43 -10.56 3.01 -4.88
CA ILE A 43 -9.64 2.94 -6.01
C ILE A 43 -9.56 1.51 -6.58
N SER A 44 -9.63 1.39 -7.91
CA SER A 44 -9.48 0.10 -8.58
C SER A 44 -8.03 -0.42 -8.52
N THR A 45 -7.87 -1.75 -8.58
CA THR A 45 -6.54 -2.39 -8.68
C THR A 45 -5.74 -1.88 -9.88
N ARG A 46 -6.42 -1.68 -11.02
CA ARG A 46 -5.81 -1.12 -12.24
C ARG A 46 -5.33 0.32 -12.04
N SER A 47 -6.08 1.12 -11.30
CA SER A 47 -5.68 2.50 -10.96
C SER A 47 -4.42 2.49 -10.09
N ALA A 48 -4.37 1.65 -9.05
CA ALA A 48 -3.19 1.51 -8.20
C ALA A 48 -1.95 1.07 -9.01
N GLN A 49 -2.11 0.11 -9.92
CA GLN A 49 -1.04 -0.32 -10.82
C GLN A 49 -0.54 0.83 -11.72
N LYS A 50 -1.45 1.64 -12.27
CA LYS A 50 -1.09 2.82 -13.08
C LYS A 50 -0.35 3.87 -12.27
N ILE A 51 -0.76 4.12 -11.02
CA ILE A 51 -0.08 5.07 -10.12
C ILE A 51 1.36 4.62 -9.89
N ILE A 52 1.58 3.33 -9.59
CA ILE A 52 2.93 2.79 -9.40
C ILE A 52 3.76 2.87 -10.67
N ALA A 53 3.18 2.57 -11.84
CA ALA A 53 3.88 2.70 -13.12
C ALA A 53 4.32 4.15 -13.39
N ARG A 54 3.48 5.13 -13.08
CA ARG A 54 3.82 6.56 -13.19
C ARG A 54 4.91 6.96 -12.19
N ALA A 55 4.80 6.54 -10.94
CA ALA A 55 5.80 6.81 -9.91
C ALA A 55 7.16 6.21 -10.27
N LYS A 56 7.17 4.97 -10.79
CA LYS A 56 8.37 4.31 -11.33
C LYS A 56 9.03 5.18 -12.42
N SER A 57 8.24 5.63 -13.39
CA SER A 57 8.73 6.46 -14.50
C SER A 57 9.26 7.80 -14.02
N ALA A 58 8.56 8.47 -13.10
CA ALA A 58 8.97 9.75 -12.53
C ALA A 58 10.26 9.62 -11.69
N ALA A 59 10.48 8.47 -11.05
CA ALA A 59 11.69 8.17 -10.29
C ALA A 59 12.87 7.72 -11.17
N GLY A 60 12.71 7.63 -12.50
CA GLY A 60 13.77 7.18 -13.41
C GLY A 60 14.14 5.70 -13.24
N ILE A 61 13.27 4.88 -12.65
CA ILE A 61 13.56 3.45 -12.43
C ILE A 61 13.31 2.71 -13.74
N GLU A 62 14.33 2.05 -14.29
CA GLU A 62 14.21 1.28 -15.53
C GLU A 62 13.66 -0.14 -15.28
N LYS A 63 14.05 -0.74 -14.16
CA LYS A 63 13.67 -2.11 -13.76
C LYS A 63 12.15 -2.31 -13.72
N ARG A 64 11.67 -3.52 -14.03
CA ARG A 64 10.23 -3.83 -13.96
C ARG A 64 9.74 -3.83 -12.50
N VAL A 65 9.00 -2.79 -12.11
CA VAL A 65 8.39 -2.65 -10.77
C VAL A 65 6.87 -2.75 -10.89
N THR A 66 6.26 -3.58 -10.06
CA THR A 66 4.80 -3.76 -9.94
C THR A 66 4.38 -3.73 -8.47
N VAL A 67 3.07 -3.71 -8.20
CA VAL A 67 2.51 -3.86 -6.84
C VAL A 67 3.07 -5.11 -6.14
N HIS A 68 3.16 -6.22 -6.86
CA HIS A 68 3.67 -7.49 -6.31
C HIS A 68 5.17 -7.42 -6.01
N THR A 69 5.93 -6.72 -6.86
CA THR A 69 7.36 -6.45 -6.63
C THR A 69 7.54 -5.66 -5.33
N LEU A 70 6.76 -4.60 -5.13
CA LEU A 70 6.81 -3.80 -3.90
C LEU A 70 6.46 -4.63 -2.66
N ARG A 71 5.43 -5.48 -2.74
CA ARG A 71 5.05 -6.39 -1.64
C ARG A 71 6.19 -7.34 -1.29
N HIS A 72 6.82 -7.93 -2.29
CA HIS A 72 7.92 -8.87 -2.07
C HIS A 72 9.12 -8.16 -1.43
N SER A 73 9.54 -7.02 -1.99
CA SER A 73 10.63 -6.22 -1.41
C SER A 73 10.34 -5.78 0.02
N PHE A 74 9.09 -5.45 0.36
CA PHE A 74 8.71 -5.13 1.74
C PHE A 74 8.89 -6.32 2.68
N ALA A 75 8.43 -7.51 2.29
CA ALA A 75 8.62 -8.73 3.10
C ALA A 75 10.10 -9.07 3.27
N THR A 76 10.90 -8.99 2.19
CA THR A 76 12.34 -9.24 2.23
C THR A 76 13.07 -8.21 3.11
N HIS A 77 12.81 -6.91 2.94
CA HIS A 77 13.42 -5.88 3.79
C HIS A 77 13.05 -6.03 5.27
N LEU A 78 11.81 -6.43 5.58
CA LEU A 78 11.41 -6.70 6.98
C LEU A 78 12.18 -7.89 7.57
N LEU A 79 12.40 -8.94 6.78
CA LEU A 79 13.20 -10.10 7.17
C LEU A 79 14.69 -9.73 7.36
N GLU A 80 15.24 -8.93 6.45
CA GLU A 80 16.65 -8.49 6.46
C GLU A 80 16.96 -7.49 7.59
N ALA A 81 16.00 -6.64 7.96
CA ALA A 81 16.14 -5.67 9.05
C ALA A 81 16.04 -6.28 10.46
N GLY A 82 16.03 -7.62 10.59
CA GLY A 82 15.97 -8.32 11.88
C GLY A 82 14.68 -8.07 12.66
N THR A 83 13.62 -7.61 11.99
CA THR A 83 12.31 -7.40 12.63
C THR A 83 11.70 -8.77 12.89
N ASP A 84 11.41 -9.04 14.17
CA ASP A 84 10.95 -10.32 14.66
C ASP A 84 9.76 -10.85 13.85
N ILE A 85 9.99 -11.96 13.16
CA ILE A 85 9.15 -12.55 12.10
C ILE A 85 7.85 -13.13 12.67
N ARG A 86 7.67 -13.07 14.00
CA ARG A 86 6.54 -13.60 14.77
C ARG A 86 5.17 -12.96 14.46
N TYR A 87 5.09 -11.98 13.55
CA TYR A 87 3.84 -11.33 13.14
C TYR A 87 3.45 -11.55 11.68
N ILE A 88 4.19 -12.35 10.90
CA ILE A 88 3.92 -12.61 9.48
C ILE A 88 3.30 -14.01 9.34
N GLN A 89 2.04 -14.22 9.78
CA GLN A 89 1.26 -15.40 9.39
C GLN A 89 -0.24 -15.13 9.24
#